data_AF-A0A067DDM6-F1
#
_entry.id   AF-A0A067DDM6-F1
#
_cell.length_a   1.000
_cell.length_b   1.000
_cell.length_c   1.000
_cell.angle_alpha   90.00
_cell.angle_beta   90.00
_cell.angle_gamma   90.00
#
_symmetry.space_group_name_H-M   'P 1'
#
loop_
_entity.id
_entity.type
_entity.pdbx_description
1 polymer ?
#
loop_
_entity_poly.entity_id
_entity_poly.type
_entity_poly.pdbx_seq_one_letter_code
_entity_poly.pdbx_strand_id
1 'polypeptide(L)'
;MEENMLASVIVTDRELALMKVIQKIFPSATTFLCRWHISRNVLANCKNLFETNEIWQTFISSWNLLVLSASEEEFAQRLKGMETDFSKYPIVLTYIRNVWLDKCKEKFVSAWTNSVMHFRNVESSHSKLKKQLRTSRGTFESSWTKIHTFLEF
;
A
#
# COMPACT_ATOMS: atom_id res chain seq x y z
N MET A 1 -12.97 -29.86 -14.19
CA MET A 1 -12.74 -28.48 -14.65
C MET A 1 -12.18 -27.74 -13.45
N GLU A 2 -10.88 -27.54 -13.42
CA GLU A 2 -10.24 -26.69 -12.41
C GLU A 2 -10.68 -25.25 -12.68
N GLU A 3 -11.67 -24.78 -11.91
CA GLU A 3 -11.93 -23.35 -11.78
C GLU A 3 -10.70 -22.75 -11.11
N ASN A 4 -9.81 -22.27 -11.96
CA ASN A 4 -8.57 -21.61 -11.60
C ASN A 4 -8.93 -20.47 -10.65
N MET A 5 -8.71 -20.66 -9.35
CA MET A 5 -8.90 -19.68 -8.27
C MET A 5 -7.90 -18.52 -8.48
N LEU A 6 -8.08 -17.75 -9.55
CA LEU A 6 -7.29 -16.56 -9.83
C LEU A 6 -7.52 -15.60 -8.68
N ALA A 7 -6.44 -15.16 -8.05
CA ALA A 7 -6.49 -14.14 -7.01
C ALA A 7 -7.27 -12.93 -7.54
N SER A 8 -8.45 -12.67 -6.97
CA SER A 8 -9.30 -11.54 -7.38
C SER A 8 -8.68 -10.20 -6.97
N VAL A 9 -7.81 -10.22 -5.95
CA VAL A 9 -7.12 -9.05 -5.41
C VAL A 9 -5.64 -9.37 -5.15
N ILE A 10 -4.75 -8.51 -5.62
CA ILE A 10 -3.31 -8.59 -5.41
C ILE A 10 -2.84 -7.29 -4.76
N VAL A 11 -2.12 -7.38 -3.64
CA VAL A 11 -1.50 -6.23 -2.97
C VAL A 11 0.00 -6.30 -3.19
N THR A 12 0.58 -5.30 -3.84
CA THR A 12 2.00 -5.28 -4.22
C THR A 12 2.68 -3.97 -3.79
N ASP A 13 4.01 -3.92 -3.80
CA ASP A 13 4.72 -2.65 -3.80
C ASP A 13 4.59 -1.93 -5.16
N ARG A 14 5.08 -0.69 -5.23
CA ARG A 14 5.07 0.10 -6.46
C ARG A 14 6.31 -0.20 -7.32
N GLU A 15 6.55 -1.47 -7.59
CA GLU A 15 7.64 -1.92 -8.45
C GLU A 15 7.10 -2.18 -9.86
N LEU A 16 7.57 -1.40 -10.85
CA LEU A 16 6.96 -1.35 -12.18
C LEU A 16 7.07 -2.67 -12.94
N ALA A 17 8.14 -3.44 -12.77
CA ALA A 17 8.28 -4.71 -13.45
C ALA A 17 7.31 -5.73 -12.84
N LEU A 18 7.20 -5.77 -11.50
CA LEU A 18 6.22 -6.60 -10.81
C LEU A 18 4.78 -6.27 -11.21
N MET A 19 4.41 -4.99 -11.27
CA MET A 19 3.08 -4.58 -11.73
C MET A 19 2.78 -5.04 -13.16
N LYS A 20 3.75 -4.96 -14.08
CA LYS A 20 3.60 -5.45 -15.46
C LYS A 20 3.43 -6.96 -15.52
N VAL A 21 4.19 -7.69 -14.70
CA VAL A 21 4.10 -9.15 -14.62
C VAL A 21 2.74 -9.58 -14.06
N ILE A 22 2.27 -8.92 -13.00
CA ILE A 22 0.94 -9.17 -12.42
C ILE A 22 -0.15 -8.94 -13.46
N GLN A 23 -0.11 -7.83 -14.19
CA GLN A 23 -1.10 -7.55 -15.24
C GLN A 23 -1.08 -8.59 -16.37
N LYS A 24 0.09 -9.17 -16.68
CA LYS A 24 0.23 -10.22 -17.69
C LYS A 24 -0.32 -11.57 -17.23
N ILE A 25 -0.05 -11.96 -15.98
CA ILE A 25 -0.40 -13.28 -15.45
C ILE A 25 -1.84 -13.30 -14.89
N PHE A 26 -2.26 -12.20 -14.27
CA PHE A 26 -3.56 -12.03 -13.63
C PHE A 26 -4.28 -10.78 -14.17
N PRO A 27 -4.65 -10.74 -15.46
CA PRO A 27 -5.24 -9.56 -16.08
C PRO A 27 -6.59 -9.15 -15.48
N SER A 28 -7.30 -10.10 -14.86
CA SER A 28 -8.58 -9.88 -14.17
C SER A 28 -8.43 -9.51 -12.69
N ALA A 29 -7.21 -9.54 -12.12
CA ALA A 29 -7.00 -9.26 -10.71
C ALA A 29 -6.99 -7.75 -10.44
N THR A 30 -7.71 -7.32 -9.42
CA THR A 30 -7.61 -5.95 -8.92
C THR A 30 -6.29 -5.79 -8.18
N THR A 31 -5.45 -4.86 -8.63
CA THR A 31 -4.12 -4.62 -8.03
C THR A 31 -4.11 -3.37 -7.15
N PHE A 32 -3.85 -3.57 -5.86
CA PHE A 32 -3.65 -2.52 -4.87
C PHE A 32 -2.19 -2.36 -4.48
N LEU A 33 -1.85 -1.21 -3.92
CA LEU A 33 -0.53 -0.93 -3.38
C LEU A 33 -0.49 -1.15 -1.86
N CYS A 34 0.59 -1.76 -1.40
CA CYS A 34 0.84 -2.02 0.00
C CYS A 34 1.15 -0.72 0.75
N ARG A 35 0.22 -0.28 1.61
CA ARG A 35 0.33 0.93 2.43
C ARG A 35 1.63 0.97 3.26
N TRP A 36 2.05 -0.17 3.82
CA TRP A 36 3.29 -0.24 4.61
C TRP A 36 4.53 0.11 3.78
N HIS A 37 4.63 -0.40 2.55
CA HIS A 37 5.74 -0.05 1.64
C HIS A 37 5.69 1.41 1.22
N ILE A 38 4.49 1.96 0.98
CA ILE A 38 4.30 3.39 0.72
C ILE A 38 4.81 4.21 1.90
N SER A 39 4.37 3.93 3.13
CA SER A 39 4.80 4.65 4.33
C SER A 39 6.31 4.55 4.56
N ARG A 40 6.94 3.42 4.22
CA ARG A 40 8.42 3.31 4.24
C ARG A 40 9.10 4.20 3.21
N ASN A 41 8.55 4.31 2.00
CA ASN A 41 9.09 5.20 0.98
C ASN A 41 8.88 6.67 1.36
N VAL A 42 7.75 7.03 1.95
CA VAL A 42 7.50 8.38 2.50
C VAL A 42 8.49 8.68 3.63
N LEU A 43 8.71 7.75 4.56
CA LEU A 43 9.73 7.86 5.60
C LEU A 43 11.12 8.14 5.03
N ALA A 44 11.56 7.34 4.05
CA ALA A 44 12.89 7.45 3.48
C ALA A 44 13.14 8.77 2.73
N ASN A 45 12.13 9.29 2.03
CA ASN A 45 12.27 10.49 1.20
C ASN A 45 11.92 11.79 1.93
N CYS A 46 11.05 11.74 2.95
CA CYS A 46 10.52 12.95 3.59
C CYS A 46 11.10 13.21 4.98
N LYS A 47 11.50 12.19 5.75
CA LYS A 47 11.85 12.39 7.17
C LYS A 47 12.94 13.43 7.39
N ASN A 48 13.99 13.39 6.58
CA ASN A 48 15.15 14.28 6.72
C ASN A 48 14.88 15.71 6.21
N LEU A 49 13.69 15.98 5.68
CA LEU A 49 13.27 17.31 5.22
C LEU A 49 12.56 18.11 6.32
N PHE A 50 12.35 17.52 7.50
CA PHE A 50 11.79 18.18 8.67
C PHE A 50 12.90 18.50 9.67
N GLU A 51 12.82 19.69 10.27
CA GLU A 51 13.81 20.22 11.21
C GLU A 51 13.80 19.46 12.54
N THR A 52 12.63 18.96 12.95
CA THR A 52 12.49 18.21 14.20
C THR A 52 11.68 16.93 14.03
N ASN A 53 11.92 15.97 14.93
CA ASN A 53 11.17 14.72 14.93
C ASN A 53 9.69 14.94 15.28
N GLU A 54 9.36 15.94 16.10
CA GLU A 54 7.97 16.26 16.49
C GLU A 54 7.15 16.69 15.27
N ILE A 55 7.70 17.57 14.42
CA ILE A 55 7.03 18.00 13.19
C ILE A 55 6.85 16.81 12.24
N TRP A 56 7.88 15.97 12.11
CA TRP A 56 7.80 14.72 11.35
C TRP A 56 6.70 13.79 11.88
N GLN A 57 6.58 13.61 13.19
CA GLN A 57 5.53 12.76 13.79
C GLN A 57 4.13 13.31 13.47
N THR A 58 3.94 14.63 13.52
CA THR A 58 2.68 15.25 13.12
C THR A 58 2.38 15.02 11.64
N PHE A 59 3.40 15.16 10.78
CA PHE A 59 3.26 14.92 9.34
C PHE A 59 2.86 13.48 9.04
N ILE A 60 3.59 12.49 9.58
CA ILE A 60 3.33 11.09 9.28
C ILE A 60 1.98 10.63 9.87
N SER A 61 1.55 11.21 10.99
CA SER A 61 0.21 11.02 11.54
C SER A 61 -0.87 11.55 10.59
N SER A 62 -0.72 12.80 10.11
CA SER A 62 -1.62 13.40 9.13
C SER A 62 -1.69 12.61 7.83
N TRP A 63 -0.54 12.13 7.33
CA TRP A 63 -0.45 11.23 6.19
C TRP A 63 -1.21 9.92 6.41
N ASN A 64 -1.02 9.27 7.56
CA ASN A 64 -1.72 8.01 7.87
C ASN A 64 -3.24 8.23 7.95
N LEU A 65 -3.69 9.33 8.56
CA LEU A 65 -5.10 9.71 8.56
C LEU A 65 -5.61 9.94 7.13
N LEU A 66 -4.88 10.68 6.30
CA LEU A 66 -5.23 10.91 4.90
C LEU A 66 -5.43 9.58 4.13
N VAL A 67 -4.51 8.62 4.29
CA VAL A 67 -4.61 7.30 3.63
C VAL A 67 -5.79 6.48 4.14
N LEU A 68 -6.20 6.68 5.39
CA LEU A 68 -7.30 5.97 6.03
C LEU A 68 -8.67 6.66 5.89
N SER A 69 -8.77 7.76 5.15
CA SER A 69 -10.06 8.43 4.88
C SER A 69 -11.11 7.45 4.37
N ALA A 70 -12.31 7.52 4.94
CA ALA A 70 -13.41 6.62 4.64
C ALA A 70 -14.19 7.03 3.38
N SER A 71 -14.21 8.32 3.05
CA SER A 71 -14.85 8.85 1.84
C SER A 71 -13.92 9.80 1.05
N GLU A 72 -14.30 10.07 -0.19
CA GLU A 72 -13.56 11.00 -1.06
C GLU A 72 -13.59 12.44 -0.51
N GLU A 73 -14.71 12.84 0.09
CA GLU A 73 -14.89 14.15 0.73
C GLU A 73 -13.97 14.29 1.94
N GLU A 74 -13.91 13.26 2.79
CA GLU A 74 -13.03 13.24 3.95
C GLU A 74 -11.55 13.28 3.51
N PHE A 75 -11.21 12.55 2.45
CA PHE A 75 -9.88 12.63 1.84
C PHE A 75 -9.55 14.04 1.37
N ALA A 76 -10.46 14.70 0.63
CA ALA A 76 -10.26 16.04 0.12
C ALA A 76 -10.08 17.06 1.27
N GLN A 77 -10.89 16.95 2.32
CA GLN A 77 -10.77 17.81 3.52
C GLN A 77 -9.44 17.61 4.24
N ARG A 78 -9.04 16.36 4.48
CA ARG A 78 -7.76 16.05 5.14
C ARG A 78 -6.56 16.48 4.29
N LEU A 79 -6.63 16.32 2.97
CA LEU A 79 -5.57 16.77 2.06
C LEU A 79 -5.41 18.28 2.13
N LYS A 80 -6.52 19.03 2.05
CA LYS A 80 -6.50 20.50 2.16
C LYS A 80 -5.95 20.98 3.51
N GLY A 81 -6.33 20.32 4.61
CA GLY A 81 -5.79 20.60 5.94
C GLY A 81 -4.27 20.36 5.98
N MET A 82 -3.82 19.20 5.49
CA MET A 82 -2.41 18.85 5.42
C MET A 82 -1.59 19.83 4.56
N GLU A 83 -2.11 20.27 3.41
CA GLU A 83 -1.46 21.28 2.56
C GLU A 83 -1.32 22.63 3.27
N THR A 84 -2.31 22.99 4.10
CA THR A 84 -2.29 24.23 4.88
C THR A 84 -1.26 24.15 6.01
N ASP A 85 -1.34 23.09 6.81
CA ASP A 85 -0.50 22.86 7.99
C ASP A 85 0.99 22.70 7.63
N PHE A 86 1.27 22.08 6.48
CA PHE A 86 2.63 21.81 6.01
C PHE A 86 3.05 22.69 4.82
N SER A 87 2.41 23.86 4.65
CA SER A 87 2.73 24.83 3.59
C SER A 87 4.20 25.27 3.55
N LYS A 88 4.91 25.21 4.69
CA LYS A 88 6.36 25.46 4.79
C LYS A 88 7.23 24.35 4.17
N TYR A 89 6.66 23.20 3.84
CA TYR A 89 7.36 22.03 3.28
C TYR A 89 6.88 21.71 1.85
N PRO A 90 6.98 22.65 0.89
CA PRO A 90 6.44 22.47 -0.45
C PRO A 90 7.09 21.28 -1.19
N ILE A 91 8.36 20.97 -0.89
CA ILE A 91 9.08 19.82 -1.47
C ILE A 91 8.40 18.51 -1.06
N VAL A 92 8.04 18.37 0.22
CA VAL A 92 7.37 17.18 0.76
C VAL A 92 5.98 17.02 0.15
N LEU A 93 5.20 18.12 0.13
CA LEU A 93 3.85 18.13 -0.47
C LEU A 93 3.89 17.77 -1.96
N THR A 94 4.84 18.32 -2.70
CA THR A 94 5.05 18.01 -4.12
C THR A 94 5.40 16.55 -4.33
N TYR A 95 6.30 15.99 -3.51
CA TYR A 95 6.65 14.58 -3.58
C TYR A 95 5.43 13.69 -3.34
N ILE A 96 4.69 13.86 -2.24
CA ILE A 96 3.56 12.98 -1.94
C ILE A 96 2.49 13.07 -3.04
N ARG A 97 2.23 14.27 -3.58
CA ARG A 97 1.24 14.50 -4.62
C ARG A 97 1.62 13.82 -5.92
N ASN A 98 2.77 14.19 -6.48
CA ASN A 98 3.21 13.75 -7.81
C ASN A 98 3.59 12.26 -7.83
N VAL A 99 4.13 11.75 -6.72
CA VAL A 99 4.59 10.37 -6.63
C VAL A 99 3.42 9.46 -6.27
N TRP A 100 2.63 9.78 -5.24
CA TRP A 100 1.65 8.85 -4.68
C TRP A 100 0.20 9.21 -4.99
N LEU A 101 -0.22 10.44 -4.75
CA LEU A 101 -1.64 10.78 -4.79
C LEU A 101 -2.18 10.85 -6.23
N ASP A 102 -1.57 11.65 -7.10
CA ASP A 102 -2.09 11.91 -8.44
C ASP A 102 -2.09 10.67 -9.33
N LYS A 103 -1.11 9.78 -9.11
CA LYS A 103 -0.93 8.59 -9.94
C LYS A 103 -1.57 7.34 -9.35
N CYS A 104 -1.75 7.28 -8.03
CA CYS A 104 -1.97 6.00 -7.36
C CYS A 104 -2.95 6.03 -6.17
N LYS A 105 -3.56 7.17 -5.78
CA LYS A 105 -4.43 7.23 -4.59
C LYS A 105 -5.53 6.16 -4.57
N GLU A 106 -6.12 5.88 -5.73
CA GLU A 106 -7.18 4.87 -5.90
C GLU A 106 -6.73 3.44 -5.56
N LYS A 107 -5.42 3.18 -5.57
CA LYS A 107 -4.85 1.86 -5.32
C LYS A 107 -4.49 1.60 -3.85
N PHE A 108 -4.57 2.60 -2.96
CA PHE A 108 -4.19 2.40 -1.56
C PHE A 108 -4.98 3.21 -0.54
N VAL A 109 -5.68 4.27 -0.94
CA VAL A 109 -6.48 5.07 0.00
C VAL A 109 -7.83 4.38 0.24
N SER A 110 -8.19 4.25 1.51
CA SER A 110 -9.39 3.54 1.95
C SER A 110 -10.68 3.97 1.23
N ALA A 111 -10.85 5.26 0.96
CA ALA A 111 -12.02 5.79 0.25
C ALA A 111 -12.28 5.11 -1.10
N TRP A 112 -11.22 4.71 -1.82
CA TRP A 112 -11.32 4.05 -3.12
C TRP A 112 -11.11 2.54 -3.05
N THR A 113 -10.39 2.03 -2.05
CA THR A 113 -10.11 0.59 -1.94
C THR A 113 -11.18 -0.17 -1.16
N ASN A 114 -11.90 0.48 -0.24
CA ASN A 114 -12.87 -0.20 0.63
C ASN A 114 -14.18 -0.55 -0.08
N SER A 115 -14.54 0.14 -1.16
CA SER A 115 -15.68 -0.22 -2.01
C SER A 115 -15.52 -1.60 -2.68
N VAL A 116 -14.26 -2.04 -2.88
CA VAL A 116 -13.90 -3.35 -3.41
C VAL A 116 -13.60 -4.37 -2.29
N MET A 117 -13.33 -3.91 -1.07
CA MET A 117 -12.92 -4.74 0.07
C MET A 117 -14.02 -4.86 1.13
N HIS A 118 -15.02 -5.71 0.89
CA HIS A 118 -15.76 -6.35 2.01
C HIS A 118 -14.89 -7.36 2.80
N PHE A 119 -13.59 -7.49 2.48
CA PHE A 119 -12.60 -8.25 3.26
C PHE A 119 -11.64 -7.31 4.00
N ARG A 120 -12.11 -6.72 5.10
CA ARG A 120 -11.21 -6.24 6.16
C ARG A 120 -10.45 -7.46 6.71
N ASN A 121 -9.16 -7.60 6.41
CA ASN A 121 -8.10 -8.19 7.26
C ASN A 121 -6.81 -8.64 6.51
N VAL A 122 -6.29 -7.87 5.55
CA VAL A 122 -5.04 -8.25 4.84
C VAL A 122 -3.76 -7.84 5.61
N GLU A 123 -3.84 -7.08 6.70
CA GLU A 123 -2.65 -6.72 7.51
C GLU A 123 -2.18 -7.85 8.45
N SER A 124 -3.08 -8.74 8.89
CA SER A 124 -2.73 -9.88 9.78
C SER A 124 -1.99 -11.00 9.04
N SER A 125 -2.16 -11.11 7.73
CA SER A 125 -1.51 -12.17 6.93
C SER A 125 -0.03 -11.91 6.69
N HIS A 126 0.42 -10.64 6.69
CA HIS A 126 1.83 -10.30 6.47
C HIS A 126 2.74 -10.68 7.65
N SER A 127 2.27 -10.55 8.89
CA SER A 127 3.03 -10.95 10.08
C SER A 127 3.07 -12.46 10.26
N LYS A 128 1.96 -13.15 9.95
CA LYS A 128 1.89 -14.62 9.91
C LYS A 128 2.74 -15.21 8.78
N LEU A 129 2.70 -14.64 7.56
CA LEU A 129 3.60 -15.03 6.46
C LEU A 129 5.06 -14.81 6.83
N LYS A 130 5.43 -13.65 7.42
CA LYS A 130 6.82 -13.41 7.87
C LYS A 130 7.28 -14.35 8.98
N LYS A 131 6.38 -14.76 9.87
CA LYS A 131 6.69 -15.74 10.93
C LYS A 131 6.94 -17.14 10.35
N GLN A 132 6.28 -17.50 9.24
CA GLN A 132 6.49 -18.76 8.55
C GLN A 132 7.63 -18.74 7.52
N LEU A 133 7.90 -17.61 6.87
CA LEU A 133 8.95 -17.43 5.86
C LEU A 133 10.34 -17.13 6.47
N ARG A 134 10.62 -17.61 7.68
CA ARG A 134 11.84 -17.28 8.42
C ARG A 134 13.12 -17.95 7.89
N THR A 135 13.22 -18.16 6.57
CA THR A 135 14.47 -18.42 5.85
C THR A 135 14.36 -17.88 4.42
N SER A 136 14.93 -16.69 4.21
CA SER A 136 15.09 -16.07 2.89
C SER A 136 16.16 -16.81 2.08
N ARG A 137 15.78 -17.82 1.29
CA ARG A 137 16.58 -18.38 0.17
C ARG A 137 15.82 -19.40 -0.70
N GLY A 138 14.63 -19.06 -1.18
CA GLY A 138 13.87 -19.92 -2.09
C GLY A 138 13.15 -19.12 -3.17
N THR A 139 13.27 -19.57 -4.42
CA THR A 139 12.54 -19.02 -5.57
C THR A 139 11.03 -19.20 -5.41
N PHE A 140 10.26 -18.36 -6.10
CA PHE A 140 8.79 -18.29 -6.06
C PHE A 140 8.10 -19.67 -6.15
N GLU A 141 8.65 -20.57 -6.95
CA GLU A 141 8.18 -21.95 -7.18
C GLU A 141 8.18 -22.81 -5.90
N SER A 142 9.22 -22.66 -5.07
CA SER A 142 9.33 -23.40 -3.79
C SER A 142 8.35 -22.90 -2.71
N SER A 143 7.96 -21.62 -2.80
CA SER A 143 6.98 -21.02 -1.89
C SER A 143 5.54 -21.39 -2.31
N TRP A 144 5.29 -21.46 -3.62
CA TRP A 144 3.99 -21.84 -4.19
C TRP A 144 3.58 -23.27 -3.83
N THR A 145 4.54 -24.21 -3.90
CA THR A 145 4.30 -25.62 -3.57
C THR A 145 3.88 -25.80 -2.09
N LYS A 146 4.46 -25.01 -1.18
CA LYS A 146 4.14 -25.07 0.26
C LYS A 146 2.80 -24.42 0.62
N ILE A 147 2.38 -23.40 -0.12
CA ILE A 147 1.07 -22.75 0.07
C ILE A 147 -0.04 -23.67 -0.43
N HIS A 148 0.18 -24.43 -1.51
CA HIS A 148 -0.77 -25.41 -2.02
C HIS A 148 -1.03 -26.57 -1.05
N THR A 149 -0.01 -27.08 -0.35
CA THR A 149 -0.19 -28.15 0.64
C THR A 149 -0.98 -27.70 1.88
N PHE A 150 -1.14 -26.41 2.12
CA PHE A 150 -1.82 -25.88 3.30
C PHE A 150 -3.30 -25.54 3.06
N LEU A 151 -3.80 -25.69 1.84
CA LEU A 151 -5.17 -25.37 1.44
C LEU A 151 -6.07 -26.60 1.25
N GLU A 152 -5.60 -27.81 1.56
CA GLU A 152 -6.36 -29.06 1.42
C GLU A 152 -6.93 -29.66 2.73
N PHE A 153 -7.15 -28.87 3.79
CA PHE A 153 -8.03 -29.29 4.90
C PHE A 153 -8.84 -28.13 5.47
#